data_AF-A0A7C9EU22-F1
#
_entry.id   AF-A0A7C9EU22-F1
#
_cell.length_a   1.000
_cell.length_b   1.000
_cell.length_c   1.000
_cell.angle_alpha   90.00
_cell.angle_beta   90.00
_cell.angle_gamma   90.00
#
_symmetry.space_group_name_H-M   'P 1'
#
loop_
_entity.id
_entity.type
_entity.pdbx_description
1 polymer ?
#
loop_
_entity_poly.entity_id
_entity_poly.type
_entity_poly.pdbx_seq_one_letter_code
_entity_poly.pdbx_strand_id
1 'polypeptide(L)'
;GGGALIIDYGLDGVVSDSLQAIRKHKFVHILDEPGTADLSAYVDFASIRHSAQEASENVSVHGPITQSQFLGSLGINFRVETLLENCATDEQAELLQAGYWRLVGEGEAPFWEGPEDKVPIGMGTRYLAMAIVNKNQGTPIP
;
A
#
# COMPACT_ATOMS: atom_id res chain seq x y z
N GLY A 1 23.77 0.88 12.34
CA GLY A 1 23.12 0.90 11.01
C GLY A 1 21.74 0.30 11.12
N GLY A 2 20.86 0.59 10.16
CA GLY A 2 19.49 0.07 10.10
C GLY A 2 18.92 0.20 8.69
N GLY A 3 17.61 0.02 8.56
CA GLY A 3 16.88 0.19 7.30
C GLY A 3 15.57 0.95 7.50
N ALA A 4 15.03 1.46 6.40
CA ALA A 4 13.70 2.07 6.33
C ALA A 4 12.82 1.27 5.35
N LEU A 5 11.54 1.17 5.67
CA LEU A 5 10.50 0.63 4.82
C LEU A 5 9.50 1.74 4.54
N ILE A 6 9.31 2.08 3.27
CA ILE A 6 8.41 3.12 2.79
C ILE A 6 7.27 2.41 2.07
N ILE A 7 6.04 2.62 2.53
CA ILE A 7 4.83 2.09 1.91
C ILE A 7 3.87 3.25 1.68
N ASP A 8 3.54 3.51 0.42
CA ASP A 8 2.58 4.54 0.05
C ASP A 8 2.00 4.27 -1.34
N TYR A 9 0.94 4.99 -1.71
CA TYR A 9 0.39 4.93 -3.06
C TYR A 9 1.14 5.90 -3.98
N GLY A 10 1.57 5.40 -5.13
CA GLY A 10 2.47 6.16 -5.99
C GLY A 10 2.89 5.40 -7.24
N LEU A 11 3.95 5.87 -7.87
CA LEU A 11 4.49 5.32 -9.11
C LEU A 11 6.01 5.21 -9.01
N ASP A 12 6.59 4.23 -9.72
CA ASP A 12 8.04 4.15 -9.94
C ASP A 12 8.45 4.92 -11.20
N GLY A 13 8.25 6.23 -11.16
CA GLY A 13 8.53 7.12 -12.28
C GLY A 13 8.01 8.52 -12.03
N VAL A 14 8.27 9.42 -12.98
CA VAL A 14 7.86 10.82 -12.86
C VAL A 14 6.34 10.91 -12.72
N VAL A 15 5.92 11.48 -11.60
CA VAL A 15 4.52 11.74 -11.29
C VAL A 15 4.16 13.13 -11.83
N SER A 16 3.16 13.21 -12.72
CA SER A 16 2.56 14.47 -13.15
C SER A 16 1.08 14.50 -12.77
N ASP A 17 0.56 15.68 -12.42
CA ASP A 17 -0.85 15.94 -12.10
C ASP A 17 -1.49 14.95 -11.09
N SER A 18 -0.79 14.68 -9.98
CA SER A 18 -1.27 13.74 -8.94
C SER A 18 -1.91 14.39 -7.72
N LEU A 19 -1.87 15.72 -7.59
CA LEU A 19 -2.44 16.42 -6.45
C LEU A 19 -3.97 16.28 -6.46
N GLN A 20 -4.49 15.67 -5.40
CA GLN A 20 -5.89 15.30 -5.25
C GLN A 20 -6.39 15.70 -3.86
N ALA A 21 -7.71 15.89 -3.75
CA ALA A 21 -8.38 16.13 -2.50
C ALA A 21 -9.31 14.96 -2.18
N ILE A 22 -9.24 14.45 -0.95
CA ILE A 22 -10.04 13.33 -0.48
C ILE A 22 -10.91 13.79 0.69
N ARG A 23 -12.22 13.62 0.57
CA ARG A 23 -13.19 13.93 1.63
C ARG A 23 -14.17 12.77 1.76
N LYS A 24 -14.33 12.24 2.98
CA LYS A 24 -15.22 11.08 3.27
C LYS A 24 -15.00 9.90 2.30
N HIS A 25 -13.73 9.53 2.08
CA HIS A 25 -13.31 8.44 1.18
C HIS A 25 -13.71 8.60 -0.30
N LYS A 26 -13.95 9.84 -0.76
CA LYS A 26 -14.23 10.15 -2.17
C LYS A 26 -13.31 11.26 -2.65
N PHE A 27 -12.91 11.17 -3.92
CA PHE A 27 -12.22 12.26 -4.60
C PHE A 27 -13.16 13.45 -4.76
N VAL A 28 -12.68 14.63 -4.36
CA VAL A 28 -13.35 15.90 -4.55
C VAL A 28 -12.45 16.85 -5.33
N HIS A 29 -13.04 17.88 -5.93
CA HIS A 29 -12.25 18.89 -6.61
C HIS A 29 -11.37 19.65 -5.60
N ILE A 30 -10.12 19.95 -5.94
CA ILE A 30 -9.16 20.52 -4.99
C ILE A 30 -9.57 21.89 -4.43
N LEU A 31 -10.33 22.66 -5.20
CA LEU A 31 -10.83 23.98 -4.81
C LEU A 31 -12.22 23.92 -4.16
N ASP A 32 -12.78 22.73 -3.93
CA ASP A 32 -14.09 22.56 -3.29
C ASP A 32 -13.98 22.62 -1.76
N GLU A 33 -14.50 23.70 -1.17
CA GLU A 33 -14.44 24.00 0.27
C GLU A 33 -13.03 23.80 0.90
N PRO A 34 -12.03 24.63 0.55
CA PRO A 34 -10.66 24.44 1.01
C PRO A 34 -10.52 24.33 2.53
N GLY A 35 -9.66 23.42 2.99
CA GLY A 35 -9.47 23.10 4.41
C GLY A 35 -10.42 22.02 4.95
N THR A 36 -11.42 21.58 4.16
CA THR A 36 -12.36 20.51 4.56
C THR A 36 -12.03 19.13 3.99
N ALA A 37 -11.08 19.06 3.07
CA ALA A 37 -10.61 17.84 2.43
C ALA A 37 -9.11 17.63 2.72
N ASP A 38 -8.69 16.37 2.80
CA ASP A 38 -7.28 16.01 2.92
C ASP A 38 -6.60 16.10 1.55
N LEU A 39 -5.42 16.72 1.49
CA LEU A 39 -4.67 16.86 0.26
C LEU A 39 -3.62 15.74 0.16
N SER A 40 -3.62 15.11 -1.00
CA SER A 40 -2.92 13.86 -1.25
C SER A 40 -2.23 13.95 -2.61
N ALA A 41 -1.10 13.27 -2.77
CA ALA A 41 -0.39 13.20 -4.05
C ALA A 41 0.30 11.84 -4.17
N TYR A 42 0.48 11.36 -5.39
CA TYR A 42 1.23 10.13 -5.63
C TYR A 42 2.69 10.33 -5.27
N VAL A 43 3.25 9.35 -4.54
CA VAL A 43 4.69 9.31 -4.25
C VAL A 43 5.47 8.93 -5.52
N ASP A 44 6.50 9.71 -5.83
CA ASP A 44 7.50 9.36 -6.85
C ASP A 44 8.62 8.53 -6.22
N PHE A 45 8.50 7.20 -6.34
CA PHE A 45 9.49 6.27 -5.79
C PHE A 45 10.82 6.31 -6.57
N ALA A 46 10.82 6.69 -7.85
CA ALA A 46 12.04 6.81 -8.62
C ALA A 46 12.91 7.95 -8.08
N SER A 47 12.29 9.09 -7.73
CA SER A 47 12.96 10.22 -7.10
C SER A 47 13.51 9.86 -5.71
N ILE A 48 12.74 9.14 -4.88
CA ILE A 48 13.23 8.65 -3.57
C ILE A 48 14.49 7.79 -3.72
N ARG A 49 14.46 6.83 -4.65
CA ARG A 49 15.59 5.95 -4.93
C ARG A 49 16.83 6.75 -5.37
N HIS A 50 16.64 7.71 -6.27
CA HIS A 50 17.73 8.55 -6.76
C HIS A 50 18.37 9.37 -5.62
N SER A 51 17.56 10.07 -4.83
CA SER A 51 18.07 10.87 -3.70
C SER A 51 18.77 10.03 -2.64
N ALA A 52 18.27 8.83 -2.34
CA ALA A 52 18.90 7.93 -1.38
C ALA A 52 20.29 7.44 -1.85
N GLN A 53 20.42 7.15 -3.14
CA GLN A 53 21.69 6.73 -3.74
C GLN A 53 22.71 7.87 -3.84
N GLU A 54 22.25 9.09 -4.10
CA GLU A 54 23.10 10.29 -4.13
C GLU A 54 23.61 10.66 -2.72
N ALA A 55 22.76 10.53 -1.70
CA ALA A 55 23.11 10.91 -0.33
C ALA A 55 24.24 10.06 0.27
N SER A 56 24.40 8.80 -0.13
CA SER A 56 25.49 7.95 0.36
C SER A 56 25.75 6.72 -0.50
N GLU A 57 27.02 6.48 -0.83
CA GLU A 57 27.46 5.26 -1.49
C GLU A 57 27.26 3.99 -0.63
N ASN A 58 27.00 4.11 0.67
CA ASN A 58 26.82 2.98 1.59
C ASN A 58 25.35 2.52 1.71
N VAL A 59 24.45 3.04 0.89
CA VAL A 59 23.02 2.72 0.89
C VAL A 59 22.65 1.87 -0.33
N SER A 60 21.81 0.86 -0.13
CA SER A 60 21.11 0.16 -1.21
C SER A 60 19.60 0.38 -1.09
N VAL A 61 18.96 0.53 -2.25
CA VAL A 61 17.51 0.69 -2.37
C VAL A 61 16.95 -0.56 -3.05
N HIS A 62 15.90 -1.13 -2.49
CA HIS A 62 15.22 -2.32 -2.99
C HIS A 62 13.76 -1.99 -3.28
N GLY A 63 13.28 -2.42 -4.45
CA GLY A 63 11.95 -2.08 -4.96
C GLY A 63 11.90 -0.76 -5.77
N PRO A 64 10.72 -0.15 -5.89
CA PRO A 64 9.47 -0.56 -5.24
C PRO A 64 8.90 -1.87 -5.81
N ILE A 65 8.16 -2.60 -4.98
CA ILE A 65 7.26 -3.70 -5.41
C ILE A 65 5.83 -3.37 -4.99
N THR A 66 4.83 -4.05 -5.54
CA THR A 66 3.45 -3.82 -5.11
C THR A 66 3.23 -4.26 -3.65
N GLN A 67 2.29 -3.62 -2.96
CA GLN A 67 1.89 -4.01 -1.60
C GLN A 67 1.43 -5.46 -1.54
N SER A 68 0.71 -5.92 -2.57
CA SER A 68 0.29 -7.33 -2.69
C SER A 68 1.49 -8.27 -2.72
N GLN A 69 2.51 -7.97 -3.53
CA GLN A 69 3.74 -8.77 -3.60
C GLN A 69 4.49 -8.77 -2.27
N PHE A 70 4.67 -7.59 -1.66
CA PHE A 70 5.36 -7.43 -0.37
C PHE A 70 4.68 -8.18 0.77
N LEU A 71 3.35 -8.05 0.92
CA LEU A 71 2.63 -8.77 1.97
C LEU A 71 2.60 -10.27 1.68
N GLY A 72 2.51 -10.66 0.40
CA GLY A 72 2.58 -12.04 -0.06
C GLY A 72 3.88 -12.73 0.32
N SER A 73 5.03 -12.09 0.09
CA SER A 73 6.35 -12.62 0.45
C SER A 73 6.57 -12.71 1.96
N LEU A 74 5.93 -11.84 2.76
CA LEU A 74 5.89 -11.94 4.22
C LEU A 74 4.90 -13.01 4.75
N GLY A 75 4.18 -13.69 3.87
CA GLY A 75 3.30 -14.81 4.24
C GLY A 75 1.91 -14.40 4.74
N ILE A 76 1.38 -13.27 4.28
CA ILE A 76 0.03 -12.81 4.66
C ILE A 76 -1.06 -13.88 4.39
N ASN A 77 -0.92 -14.68 3.34
CA ASN A 77 -1.88 -15.74 2.98
C ASN A 77 -1.98 -16.80 4.09
N PHE A 78 -0.83 -17.29 4.59
CA PHE A 78 -0.81 -18.23 5.70
C PHE A 78 -1.39 -17.61 6.98
N ARG A 79 -1.09 -16.33 7.22
CA ARG A 79 -1.62 -15.63 8.39
C ARG A 79 -3.14 -15.50 8.32
N VAL A 80 -3.71 -15.14 7.18
CA VAL A 80 -5.16 -14.98 7.06
C VAL A 80 -5.88 -16.32 7.20
N GLU A 81 -5.33 -17.40 6.63
CA GLU A 81 -5.86 -18.77 6.81
C GLU A 81 -5.94 -19.15 8.29
N THR A 82 -4.83 -19.00 9.03
CA THR A 82 -4.82 -19.28 10.48
C THR A 82 -5.81 -18.40 11.24
N LEU A 83 -5.94 -17.12 10.90
CA LEU A 83 -6.86 -16.23 11.58
C LEU A 83 -8.34 -16.58 11.29
N LEU A 84 -8.64 -17.03 10.08
CA LEU A 84 -9.99 -17.47 9.69
C LEU A 84 -10.39 -18.75 10.44
N GLU A 85 -9.49 -19.71 10.59
CA GLU A 85 -9.73 -20.92 11.38
C GLU A 85 -10.06 -20.64 12.86
N ASN A 86 -9.60 -19.48 13.37
CA ASN A 86 -9.78 -19.08 14.77
C ASN A 86 -10.84 -17.98 14.96
N CYS A 87 -11.63 -17.65 13.92
CA CYS A 87 -12.73 -16.71 14.05
C CYS A 87 -13.86 -17.30 14.89
N ALA A 88 -14.39 -16.52 15.83
CA ALA A 88 -15.48 -16.95 16.70
C ALA A 88 -16.86 -16.82 16.04
N THR A 89 -16.98 -15.96 15.01
CA THR A 89 -18.22 -15.69 14.28
C THR A 89 -17.96 -15.54 12.79
N ASP A 90 -18.99 -15.79 11.99
CA ASP A 90 -18.94 -15.57 10.53
C ASP A 90 -18.71 -14.09 10.21
N GLU A 91 -19.31 -13.17 10.97
CA GLU A 91 -19.09 -11.72 10.82
C GLU A 91 -17.61 -11.35 10.98
N GLN A 92 -16.90 -11.97 11.94
CA GLN A 92 -15.47 -11.74 12.11
C GLN A 92 -14.67 -12.26 10.91
N ALA A 93 -15.04 -13.43 10.38
CA ALA A 93 -14.41 -14.01 9.21
C ALA A 93 -14.63 -13.14 7.95
N GLU A 94 -15.83 -12.60 7.76
CA GLU A 94 -16.17 -11.69 6.66
C GLU A 94 -15.36 -10.38 6.75
N LEU A 95 -15.28 -9.78 7.93
CA LEU A 95 -14.47 -8.57 8.15
C LEU A 95 -12.98 -8.82 7.87
N LEU A 96 -12.48 -9.98 8.26
CA LEU A 96 -11.10 -10.38 8.00
C LEU A 96 -10.84 -10.61 6.51
N GLN A 97 -11.74 -11.29 5.79
CA GLN A 97 -11.64 -11.48 4.34
C GLN A 97 -11.70 -10.14 3.59
N ALA A 98 -12.62 -9.25 3.97
CA ALA A 98 -12.72 -7.91 3.40
C ALA A 98 -11.44 -7.09 3.66
N GLY A 99 -10.89 -7.15 4.87
CA GLY A 99 -9.64 -6.48 5.23
C GLY A 99 -8.44 -7.02 4.45
N TYR A 100 -8.33 -8.34 4.32
CA TYR A 100 -7.33 -9.01 3.50
C TYR A 100 -7.43 -8.55 2.04
N TRP A 101 -8.63 -8.57 1.45
CA TRP A 101 -8.81 -8.13 0.06
C TRP A 101 -8.44 -6.66 -0.15
N ARG A 102 -8.80 -5.77 0.79
CA ARG A 102 -8.38 -4.37 0.74
C ARG A 102 -6.86 -4.22 0.69
N LEU A 103 -6.11 -5.10 1.35
CA LEU A 103 -4.65 -5.05 1.39
C LEU A 103 -3.99 -5.63 0.13
N VAL A 104 -4.46 -6.77 -0.38
CA VAL A 104 -3.73 -7.51 -1.43
C VAL A 104 -4.45 -7.61 -2.77
N GLY A 105 -5.76 -7.41 -2.77
CA GLY A 105 -6.60 -7.49 -3.95
C GLY A 105 -6.44 -6.30 -4.88
N GLU A 106 -6.98 -6.45 -6.09
CA GLU A 106 -7.09 -5.40 -7.10
C GLU A 106 -8.57 -5.21 -7.47
N GLY A 107 -9.05 -3.97 -7.41
CA GLY A 107 -10.44 -3.66 -7.74
C GLY A 107 -11.45 -4.15 -6.71
N GLU A 108 -12.71 -4.29 -7.13
CA GLU A 108 -13.81 -4.73 -6.27
C GLU A 108 -13.61 -6.17 -5.78
N ALA A 109 -14.01 -6.45 -4.54
CA ALA A 109 -13.96 -7.79 -3.96
C ALA A 109 -14.91 -8.74 -4.70
N PRO A 110 -14.41 -9.82 -5.33
CA PRO A 110 -15.22 -10.72 -6.16
C PRO A 110 -16.16 -11.61 -5.33
N PHE A 111 -15.97 -11.67 -4.02
CA PHE A 111 -16.75 -12.47 -3.06
C PHE A 111 -17.78 -11.63 -2.28
N TRP A 112 -17.92 -10.34 -2.57
CA TRP A 112 -18.81 -9.46 -1.82
C TRP A 112 -20.27 -9.64 -2.25
N GLU A 113 -21.14 -9.98 -1.29
CA GLU A 113 -22.59 -10.17 -1.51
C GLU A 113 -23.45 -9.06 -0.87
N GLY A 114 -22.81 -8.06 -0.24
CA GLY A 114 -23.50 -6.94 0.40
C GLY A 114 -23.88 -5.81 -0.55
N PRO A 115 -24.32 -4.65 -0.02
CA PRO A 115 -24.65 -3.47 -0.82
C PRO A 115 -23.48 -3.01 -1.72
N GLU A 116 -23.78 -2.61 -2.96
CA GLU A 116 -22.77 -2.17 -3.95
C GLU A 116 -21.95 -0.98 -3.44
N ASP A 117 -22.55 -0.05 -2.69
CA ASP A 117 -21.87 1.13 -2.16
C ASP A 117 -20.87 0.83 -1.02
N LYS A 118 -20.83 -0.43 -0.57
CA LYS A 118 -19.95 -0.91 0.51
C LYS A 118 -18.93 -1.94 0.05
N VAL A 119 -18.84 -2.23 -1.25
CA VAL A 119 -17.90 -3.21 -1.78
C VAL A 119 -16.45 -2.86 -1.38
N PRO A 120 -15.70 -3.78 -0.75
CA PRO A 120 -14.29 -3.55 -0.45
C PRO A 120 -13.49 -3.39 -1.74
N ILE A 121 -12.72 -2.32 -1.84
CA ILE A 121 -11.80 -2.07 -2.96
C ILE A 121 -10.38 -2.44 -2.57
N GLY A 122 -9.77 -3.32 -3.36
CA GLY A 122 -8.39 -3.75 -3.25
C GLY A 122 -7.40 -2.65 -3.58
N MET A 123 -6.37 -2.51 -2.74
CA MET A 123 -5.30 -1.51 -2.87
C MET A 123 -3.94 -2.14 -3.21
N GLY A 124 -3.91 -3.45 -3.44
CA GLY A 124 -2.68 -4.25 -3.52
C GLY A 124 -1.71 -3.80 -4.62
N THR A 125 -2.22 -3.30 -5.75
CA THR A 125 -1.43 -2.77 -6.87
C THR A 125 -1.24 -1.26 -6.83
N ARG A 126 -2.04 -0.54 -6.03
CA ARG A 126 -2.00 0.92 -5.91
C ARG A 126 -0.91 1.38 -4.95
N TYR A 127 -0.70 0.63 -3.88
CA TYR A 127 0.37 0.87 -2.90
C TYR A 127 1.63 0.14 -3.32
N LEU A 128 2.76 0.78 -3.09
CA LEU A 128 4.09 0.29 -3.39
C LEU A 128 4.92 0.26 -2.11
N ALA A 129 5.82 -0.72 -2.01
CA ALA A 129 6.74 -0.89 -0.90
C ALA A 129 8.19 -0.79 -1.39
N MET A 130 8.98 0.06 -0.75
CA MET A 130 10.41 0.27 -1.02
C MET A 130 11.22 0.15 0.28
N ALA A 131 12.35 -0.53 0.23
CA ALA A 131 13.30 -0.58 1.34
C ALA A 131 14.58 0.18 1.03
N ILE A 132 15.09 0.90 2.01
CA ILE A 132 16.39 1.59 1.95
C ILE A 132 17.23 1.05 3.10
N VAL A 133 18.36 0.41 2.81
CA VAL A 133 19.19 -0.25 3.83
C VAL A 133 20.66 0.10 3.68
N ASN A 134 21.42 -0.09 4.75
CA ASN A 134 22.88 -0.02 4.66
C ASN A 134 23.42 -1.26 3.92
N LYS A 135 24.29 -1.06 2.93
CA LYS A 135 24.89 -2.15 2.11
C LYS A 135 25.56 -3.23 2.95
N ASN A 136 26.12 -2.88 4.12
CA ASN A 136 26.80 -3.82 5.00
C ASN A 136 25.84 -4.72 5.79
N GLN A 137 24.53 -4.50 5.70
CA GLN A 137 23.51 -5.30 6.42
C GLN A 137 22.87 -6.40 5.54
N GLY A 138 23.31 -6.56 4.30
CA GLY A 138 22.82 -7.58 3.37
C GLY A 138 21.51 -7.20 2.67
N THR A 139 20.95 -8.15 1.92
CA THR A 139 19.72 -7.95 1.16
C THR A 139 18.50 -8.09 2.09
N PRO A 140 17.58 -7.11 2.14
CA PRO A 140 16.35 -7.22 2.92
C PRO A 140 15.47 -8.34 2.37
N ILE A 141 14.70 -8.95 3.27
CA ILE A 141 13.68 -9.95 2.89
C ILE A 141 12.59 -9.20 2.12
N PRO A 142 12.26 -9.62 0.89
CA PRO A 142 11.17 -9.02 0.13
C PRO A 142 9.84 -9.24 0.82
#